data_AF-A0A9W9ZN89-F1
#
_entry.id   AF-A0A9W9ZN89-F1
#
_cell.length_a   1.000
_cell.length_b   1.000
_cell.length_c   1.000
_cell.angle_alpha   90.00
_cell.angle_beta   90.00
_cell.angle_gamma   90.00
#
_symmetry.space_group_name_H-M   'P 1'
#
loop_
_entity.id
_entity.type
_entity.pdbx_description
1 polymer ?
#
loop_
_entity_poly.entity_id
_entity_poly.type
_entity_poly.pdbx_seq_one_letter_code
_entity_poly.pdbx_strand_id
1 'polypeptide(L)'
;MRDMVKAEWEALRKHDVVFVVTVRPTQSGPVKYDRTKPFREQFGVDYVRGAEIEGMLDLQGKVIEEGPEPKPEFKGDERTYRMWLDTNQYQQDMAETVHGSEDVYETFNILLRRKPKENNFKAVLETIRDLMNTECIVPDWLHDIFLGYDDPGAAHYSRMPNQIRKLDFNDTFLDFEHLKACFPQYTVKCITDNPAEQVPPFKITFPETSSSSSKKRKHGEEEPRKLITKSC
;
A
#
# COMPACT_ATOMS: atom_id res chain seq x y z
N MET A 1 11.83 23.60 26.61
CA MET A 1 11.64 23.23 25.18
C MET A 1 10.42 24.00 24.64
N ARG A 2 10.31 24.34 23.35
CA ARG A 2 9.05 24.97 22.85
C ARG A 2 7.92 23.96 22.95
N ASP A 3 6.75 24.36 23.44
CA ASP A 3 5.61 23.46 23.67
C ASP A 3 5.18 22.70 22.41
N MET A 4 5.29 23.33 21.24
CA MET A 4 5.04 22.69 19.95
C MET A 4 5.97 21.50 19.70
N VAL A 5 7.26 21.64 20.01
CA VAL A 5 8.24 20.56 19.81
C VAL A 5 7.98 19.41 20.78
N LYS A 6 7.61 19.75 22.03
CA LYS A 6 7.23 18.76 23.05
C LYS A 6 6.02 17.95 22.59
N ALA A 7 4.96 18.62 22.13
CA ALA A 7 3.78 17.98 21.58
C ALA A 7 4.10 17.08 20.36
N GLU A 8 5.01 17.50 19.48
CA GLU A 8 5.44 16.69 18.34
C GLU A 8 6.19 15.40 18.75
N TRP A 9 6.99 15.44 19.82
CA TRP A 9 7.63 14.23 20.36
C TRP A 9 6.59 13.33 21.04
N GLU A 10 5.70 13.89 21.86
CA GLU A 10 4.62 13.14 22.53
C GLU A 10 3.56 12.60 21.55
N ALA A 11 3.57 13.08 20.31
CA ALA A 11 2.74 12.59 19.22
C ALA A 11 3.30 11.34 18.53
N LEU A 12 4.51 10.87 18.88
CA LEU A 12 5.02 9.58 18.39
C LEU A 12 4.06 8.45 18.78
N ARG A 13 3.82 7.57 17.82
CA ARG A 13 2.85 6.47 17.91
C ARG A 13 3.53 5.12 17.80
N LYS A 14 2.78 4.08 18.14
CA LYS A 14 3.20 2.71 17.84
C LYS A 14 3.48 2.58 16.34
N HIS A 15 4.54 1.86 15.99
CA HIS A 15 5.02 1.63 14.62
C HIS A 15 5.73 2.82 13.95
N ASP A 16 5.89 3.97 14.64
CA ASP A 16 6.72 5.04 14.10
C ASP A 16 8.19 4.62 14.06
N VAL A 17 8.83 4.78 12.90
CA VAL A 17 10.26 4.48 12.75
C VAL A 17 11.11 5.67 13.19
N VAL A 18 12.09 5.41 14.04
CA VAL A 18 13.08 6.37 14.51
C VAL A 18 14.48 5.86 14.21
N PHE A 19 15.46 6.76 14.27
CA PHE A 19 16.86 6.42 14.11
C PHE A 19 17.61 6.78 15.39
N VAL A 20 18.36 5.84 15.94
CA VAL A 20 19.31 6.08 17.03
C VAL A 20 20.70 6.23 16.42
N VAL A 21 21.39 7.29 16.81
CA VAL A 21 22.61 7.74 16.17
C VAL A 21 23.70 7.98 17.21
N THR A 22 24.91 7.55 16.88
CA THR A 22 26.13 7.85 17.63
C THR A 22 26.93 8.88 16.87
N VAL A 23 27.15 10.02 17.51
CA VAL A 23 27.98 11.09 16.99
C VAL A 23 29.15 11.35 17.92
N ARG A 24 30.37 11.28 17.38
CA ARG A 24 31.63 11.61 18.07
C ARG A 24 32.27 12.81 17.37
N PRO A 25 32.01 14.04 17.87
CA PRO A 25 32.47 15.26 17.20
C PRO A 25 34.00 15.26 17.03
N THR A 26 34.46 15.45 15.80
CA THR A 26 35.89 15.49 15.45
C THR A 26 36.49 16.90 15.61
N GLN A 27 35.65 17.93 15.75
CA GLN A 27 36.05 19.32 15.78
C GLN A 27 35.63 19.98 17.11
N SER A 28 36.55 20.70 17.75
CA SER A 28 36.29 21.44 18.99
C SER A 28 36.03 22.94 18.69
N GLY A 29 34.86 23.45 19.06
CA GLY A 29 34.52 24.88 19.00
C GLY A 29 33.40 25.23 18.01
N PRO A 30 33.15 26.53 17.76
CA PRO A 30 32.12 26.98 16.82
C PRO A 30 32.56 26.70 15.37
N VAL A 31 32.09 25.58 14.83
CA VAL A 31 32.38 25.13 13.47
C VAL A 31 31.34 25.68 12.49
N LYS A 32 31.79 26.24 11.37
CA LYS A 32 30.92 26.49 10.21
C LYS A 32 30.86 25.22 9.36
N TYR A 33 29.71 24.56 9.37
CA TYR A 33 29.47 23.39 8.54
C TYR A 33 29.36 23.78 7.07
N ASP A 34 30.12 23.09 6.23
CA ASP A 34 30.17 23.29 4.79
C ASP A 34 29.46 22.13 4.10
N ARG A 35 28.30 22.39 3.48
CA ARG A 35 27.47 21.39 2.80
C ARG A 35 28.14 20.72 1.59
N THR A 36 29.28 21.24 1.14
CA THR A 36 30.04 20.65 0.02
C THR A 36 30.98 19.53 0.45
N LYS A 37 31.30 19.43 1.75
CA LYS A 37 32.22 18.41 2.28
C LYS A 37 31.45 17.17 2.77
N PRO A 38 32.14 16.03 2.95
CA PRO A 38 31.53 14.80 3.45
C PRO A 38 30.87 15.00 4.82
N PHE A 39 29.58 14.70 4.91
CA PHE A 39 28.79 14.84 6.13
C PHE A 39 29.38 14.04 7.31
N ARG A 40 29.78 12.78 7.07
CA ARG A 40 30.31 11.90 8.11
C ARG A 40 31.52 12.50 8.82
N GLU A 41 32.49 13.04 8.08
CA GLU A 41 33.73 13.59 8.63
C GLU A 41 33.49 14.90 9.39
N GLN A 42 32.55 15.72 8.91
CA GLN A 42 32.23 16.99 9.53
C GLN A 42 31.52 16.84 10.87
N PHE A 43 30.54 15.92 10.93
CA PHE A 43 29.72 15.73 12.12
C PHE A 43 30.26 14.62 13.03
N GLY A 44 31.08 13.70 12.50
CA GLY A 44 31.61 12.56 13.26
C GLY A 44 30.56 11.50 13.51
N VAL A 45 29.74 11.16 12.50
CA VAL A 45 28.72 10.10 12.65
C VAL A 45 29.38 8.73 12.55
N ASP A 46 29.34 7.97 13.63
CA ASP A 46 29.94 6.63 13.69
C ASP A 46 28.91 5.55 13.40
N TYR A 47 27.75 5.62 14.06
CA TYR A 47 26.71 4.61 13.95
C TYR A 47 25.33 5.22 13.72
N VAL A 48 24.53 4.53 12.90
CA VAL A 48 23.11 4.78 12.71
C VAL A 48 22.41 3.43 12.78
N ARG A 49 21.37 3.32 13.62
CA ARG A 49 20.49 2.16 13.67
C ARG A 49 19.03 2.61 13.59
N GLY A 50 18.21 1.80 12.94
CA GLY A 50 16.76 1.98 12.94
C GLY A 50 16.13 1.32 14.15
N ALA A 51 15.08 1.95 14.68
CA ALA A 51 14.24 1.37 15.71
C ALA A 51 12.77 1.72 15.42
N GLU A 52 11.86 0.91 15.92
CA GLU A 52 10.41 1.10 15.79
C GLU A 52 9.82 1.37 17.17
N ILE A 53 9.02 2.42 17.32
CA ILE A 53 8.37 2.75 18.59
C ILE A 53 7.32 1.69 18.94
N GLU A 54 7.47 1.06 20.10
CA GLU A 54 6.41 0.25 20.71
C GLU A 54 5.40 1.16 21.43
N GLY A 55 5.92 2.14 22.17
CA GLY A 55 5.13 3.17 22.83
C GLY A 55 5.92 3.94 23.89
N MET A 56 5.28 4.97 24.43
CA MET A 56 5.83 5.75 25.55
C MET A 56 5.59 5.02 26.88
N LEU A 57 6.53 5.13 27.81
CA LEU A 57 6.40 4.56 29.15
C LEU A 57 5.73 5.53 30.12
N ASP A 58 4.91 5.00 31.02
CA ASP A 58 4.42 5.71 32.20
C ASP A 58 5.46 5.73 33.33
N LEU A 59 5.10 6.37 34.46
CA LEU A 59 5.95 6.46 35.66
C LEU A 59 6.20 5.09 36.31
N GLN A 60 5.42 4.07 35.95
CA GLN A 60 5.49 2.70 36.44
C GLN A 60 6.26 1.79 35.46
N GLY A 61 6.79 2.34 34.36
CA GLY A 61 7.54 1.60 33.34
C GLY A 61 6.67 0.74 32.41
N LYS A 62 5.35 0.93 32.40
CA LYS A 62 4.43 0.24 31.49
C LYS A 62 4.25 1.05 30.21
N VAL A 63 4.10 0.36 29.09
CA VAL A 63 3.78 0.99 27.81
C VAL A 63 2.36 1.54 27.89
N ILE A 64 2.22 2.82 27.58
CA ILE A 64 0.93 3.49 27.51
C ILE A 64 0.28 3.07 26.20
N GLU A 65 -0.77 2.26 26.31
CA GLU A 65 -1.55 1.85 25.14
C GLU A 65 -2.28 3.05 24.54
N GLU A 66 -2.42 3.04 23.21
CA GLU A 66 -3.20 4.05 22.48
C GLU A 66 -4.69 3.90 22.81
N GLY A 67 -5.12 4.59 23.88
CA GLY A 67 -6.53 4.72 24.27
C GLY A 67 -7.24 5.91 23.63
N PRO A 68 -8.58 6.00 23.77
CA PRO A 68 -9.33 7.20 23.38
C PRO A 68 -8.83 8.42 24.16
N GLU A 69 -8.83 9.59 23.51
CA GLU A 69 -8.41 10.86 24.12
C GLU A 69 -9.17 11.16 25.42
N PRO A 70 -8.55 11.80 26.42
CA PRO A 70 -7.24 12.44 26.40
C PRO A 70 -6.07 11.55 26.84
N LYS A 71 -4.90 11.74 26.20
CA LYS A 71 -3.64 11.18 26.68
C LYS A 71 -3.35 11.67 28.11
N PRO A 72 -2.74 10.86 28.97
CA PRO A 72 -2.36 11.28 30.31
C PRO A 72 -1.42 12.49 30.26
N GLU A 73 -1.63 13.47 31.13
CA GLU A 73 -0.72 14.61 31.27
C GLU A 73 0.58 14.17 31.94
N PHE A 74 1.69 14.34 31.23
CA PHE A 74 3.01 13.97 31.72
C PHE A 74 3.67 15.14 32.46
N LYS A 75 3.97 14.93 33.73
CA LYS A 75 4.74 15.90 34.54
C LYS A 75 6.20 15.90 34.12
N GLY A 76 6.80 17.09 34.04
CA GLY A 76 8.20 17.27 33.66
C GLY A 76 8.46 17.19 32.15
N ASP A 77 9.73 17.20 31.78
CA ASP A 77 10.21 17.24 30.38
C ASP A 77 10.90 15.95 29.93
N GLU A 78 11.09 14.98 30.83
CA GLU A 78 11.67 13.68 30.50
C GLU A 78 10.60 12.73 29.95
N ARG A 79 10.92 12.05 28.85
CA ARG A 79 10.05 11.04 28.23
C ARG A 79 10.89 9.81 27.91
N THR A 80 10.35 8.63 28.23
CA THR A 80 11.00 7.36 27.93
C THR A 80 10.13 6.61 26.93
N TYR A 81 10.75 6.10 25.87
CA TYR A 81 10.09 5.29 24.85
C TYR A 81 10.68 3.90 24.87
N ARG A 82 9.81 2.90 24.77
CA ARG A 82 10.22 1.53 24.46
C ARG A 82 10.17 1.35 22.94
N MET A 83 11.19 0.69 22.41
CA MET A 83 11.36 0.53 20.97
C MET A 83 11.88 -0.87 20.63
N TRP A 84 11.50 -1.34 19.44
CA TRP A 84 12.00 -2.56 18.84
C TRP A 84 13.20 -2.25 17.95
N LEU A 85 14.26 -3.03 18.11
CA LEU A 85 15.44 -2.99 17.24
C LEU A 85 15.34 -4.10 16.20
N ASP A 86 15.97 -3.91 15.04
CA ASP A 86 16.08 -4.98 14.04
C ASP A 86 16.93 -6.13 14.61
N THR A 87 16.33 -7.31 14.70
CA THR A 87 16.95 -8.48 15.32
C THR A 87 18.13 -9.04 14.51
N ASN A 88 18.09 -8.91 13.18
CA ASN A 88 19.20 -9.36 12.33
C ASN A 88 20.40 -8.43 12.49
N GLN A 89 20.16 -7.12 12.50
CA GLN A 89 21.20 -6.12 12.74
C GLN A 89 21.79 -6.29 14.15
N TYR A 90 20.94 -6.49 15.17
CA TYR A 90 21.39 -6.76 16.54
C TYR A 90 22.29 -8.00 16.62
N GLN A 91 21.90 -9.09 15.96
CA GLN A 91 22.72 -10.29 15.92
C GLN A 91 24.07 -10.08 15.23
N GLN A 92 24.10 -9.31 14.14
CA GLN A 92 25.34 -8.98 13.42
C GLN A 92 26.27 -8.11 14.28
N ASP A 93 25.71 -7.06 14.90
CA ASP A 93 26.46 -6.15 15.76
C ASP A 93 27.06 -6.90 16.97
N MET A 94 26.26 -7.75 17.64
CA MET A 94 26.75 -8.56 18.76
C MET A 94 27.83 -9.57 18.33
N ALA A 95 27.75 -10.12 17.12
CA ALA A 95 28.81 -10.98 16.60
C ALA A 95 30.12 -10.19 16.41
N GLU A 96 30.05 -8.98 15.88
CA GLU A 96 31.23 -8.09 15.77
C GLU A 96 31.79 -7.71 17.15
N THR A 97 30.93 -7.45 18.14
CA THR A 97 31.37 -7.17 19.51
C THR A 97 32.14 -8.34 20.12
N VAL A 98 31.71 -9.58 19.87
CA VAL A 98 32.46 -10.79 20.28
C VAL A 98 33.83 -10.87 19.60
N HIS A 99 33.96 -10.33 18.39
CA HIS A 99 35.24 -10.23 17.66
C HIS A 99 36.10 -9.02 18.10
N GLY A 100 35.69 -8.28 19.12
CA GLY A 100 36.47 -7.19 19.72
C GLY A 100 36.08 -5.79 19.25
N SER A 101 35.02 -5.64 18.45
CA SER A 101 34.40 -4.34 18.21
C SER A 101 33.71 -3.83 19.47
N GLU A 102 33.48 -2.52 19.57
CA GLU A 102 32.70 -1.94 20.67
C GLU A 102 31.21 -2.30 20.57
N ASP A 103 30.51 -2.25 21.70
CA ASP A 103 29.05 -2.43 21.72
C ASP A 103 28.37 -1.13 21.27
N VAL A 104 27.84 -1.15 20.04
CA VAL A 104 27.16 -0.01 19.42
C VAL A 104 25.98 0.48 20.28
N TYR A 105 25.30 -0.41 21.00
CA TYR A 105 24.09 -0.11 21.77
C TYR A 105 24.34 0.72 23.03
N GLU A 106 25.59 0.81 23.48
CA GLU A 106 26.00 1.64 24.62
C GLU A 106 26.46 3.06 24.19
N THR A 107 26.53 3.34 22.88
CA THR A 107 27.16 4.56 22.35
C THR A 107 26.20 5.65 21.89
N PHE A 108 24.91 5.34 21.75
CA PHE A 108 23.94 6.25 21.15
C PHE A 108 23.76 7.54 21.97
N ASN A 109 23.69 8.67 21.29
CA ASN A 109 23.53 9.97 21.94
C ASN A 109 22.56 10.92 21.23
N ILE A 110 21.99 10.50 20.10
CA ILE A 110 20.97 11.25 19.37
C ILE A 110 19.83 10.32 18.97
N LEU A 111 18.60 10.75 19.24
CA LEU A 111 17.39 10.16 18.68
C LEU A 111 16.84 11.07 17.58
N LEU A 112 16.62 10.52 16.40
CA LEU A 112 16.12 11.23 15.23
C LEU A 112 14.77 10.66 14.82
N ARG A 113 13.75 11.51 14.77
CA ARG A 113 12.43 11.19 14.20
C ARG A 113 12.28 11.76 12.79
N ARG A 114 11.38 11.16 12.01
CA ARG A 114 10.98 11.65 10.68
C ARG A 114 9.51 12.03 10.66
N LYS A 115 9.08 12.73 9.61
CA LYS A 115 7.66 13.04 9.40
C LYS A 115 6.89 11.74 9.10
N PRO A 116 5.79 11.43 9.80
CA PRO A 116 5.09 10.15 9.63
C PRO A 116 4.68 9.83 8.19
N LYS A 117 4.23 10.84 7.43
CA LYS A 117 3.80 10.68 6.03
C LYS A 117 4.89 10.21 5.06
N GLU A 118 6.16 10.38 5.41
CA GLU A 118 7.32 10.04 4.57
C GLU A 118 8.10 8.84 5.15
N ASN A 119 7.54 8.18 6.18
CA ASN A 119 8.26 7.24 7.03
C ASN A 119 7.62 5.85 7.10
N ASN A 120 7.02 5.41 5.99
CA ASN A 120 6.34 4.13 5.84
C ASN A 120 7.21 3.02 5.21
N PHE A 121 8.51 3.29 4.98
CA PHE A 121 9.39 2.37 4.25
C PHE A 121 9.53 0.99 4.92
N LYS A 122 9.63 0.93 6.26
CA LYS A 122 9.77 -0.34 7.00
C LYS A 122 8.54 -1.22 6.82
N ALA A 123 7.35 -0.66 7.03
CA ALA A 123 6.09 -1.40 6.90
C ALA A 123 5.90 -1.95 5.46
N VAL A 124 6.30 -1.17 4.45
CA VAL A 124 6.27 -1.63 3.05
C VAL A 124 7.27 -2.77 2.82
N LEU A 125 8.50 -2.65 3.30
CA LEU A 125 9.52 -3.71 3.15
C LEU A 125 9.15 -4.99 3.90
N GLU A 126 8.55 -4.87 5.09
CA GLU A 126 8.01 -5.98 5.86
C GLU A 126 6.89 -6.67 5.10
N THR A 127 5.94 -5.91 4.54
CA THR A 127 4.86 -6.46 3.71
C THR A 127 5.41 -7.19 2.47
N ILE A 128 6.41 -6.64 1.79
CA ILE A 128 7.05 -7.29 0.65
C ILE A 128 7.72 -8.59 1.08
N ARG A 129 8.45 -8.59 2.20
CA ARG A 129 9.10 -9.79 2.75
C ARG A 129 8.06 -10.85 3.12
N ASP A 130 6.97 -10.46 3.75
CA ASP A 130 5.88 -11.36 4.12
C ASP A 130 5.23 -11.97 2.88
N LEU A 131 4.99 -11.17 1.83
CA LEU A 131 4.48 -11.63 0.54
C LEU A 131 5.43 -12.60 -0.18
N MET A 132 6.74 -12.48 0.04
CA MET A 132 7.72 -13.44 -0.49
C MET A 132 7.76 -14.76 0.30
N ASN A 133 7.37 -14.73 1.57
CA ASN A 133 7.33 -15.91 2.45
C ASN A 133 5.99 -16.64 2.43
N THR A 134 4.94 -15.99 1.92
CA THR A 134 3.64 -16.63 1.66
C THR A 134 3.57 -17.14 0.23
N GLU A 135 2.71 -18.13 0.00
CA GLU A 135 2.33 -18.49 -1.37
C GLU A 135 1.55 -17.31 -1.96
N CYS A 136 2.17 -16.59 -2.89
CA CYS A 136 1.53 -15.47 -3.58
C CYS A 136 0.48 -16.03 -4.56
N ILE A 137 -0.75 -16.21 -4.07
CA ILE A 137 -1.88 -16.68 -4.88
C ILE A 137 -2.40 -15.51 -5.71
N VAL A 138 -1.73 -15.23 -6.82
CA VAL A 138 -2.26 -14.37 -7.88
C VAL A 138 -3.19 -15.22 -8.74
N PRO A 139 -4.37 -14.74 -9.16
CA PRO A 139 -5.21 -15.48 -10.09
C PRO A 139 -4.45 -15.86 -11.37
N ASP A 140 -4.59 -17.11 -11.82
CA ASP A 140 -3.84 -17.65 -12.97
C ASP A 140 -3.97 -16.78 -14.24
N TRP A 141 -5.17 -16.21 -14.46
CA TRP A 141 -5.44 -15.32 -15.61
C TRP A 141 -4.71 -13.97 -15.54
N LEU A 142 -4.16 -13.59 -14.38
CA LEU A 142 -3.42 -12.35 -14.16
C LEU A 142 -1.92 -12.58 -14.04
N HIS A 143 -1.49 -13.75 -13.57
CA HIS A 143 -0.10 -14.05 -13.27
C HIS A 143 0.86 -13.70 -14.43
N ASP A 144 0.59 -14.23 -15.62
CA ASP A 144 1.48 -14.06 -16.78
C ASP A 144 1.42 -12.65 -17.39
N ILE A 145 0.27 -11.97 -17.24
CA ILE A 145 0.09 -10.57 -17.64
C ILE A 145 0.85 -9.65 -16.69
N PHE A 146 0.79 -9.94 -15.38
CA PHE A 146 1.49 -9.17 -14.35
C PHE A 146 3.01 -9.26 -14.51
N LEU A 147 3.52 -10.43 -14.87
CA LEU A 147 4.94 -10.63 -15.19
C LEU A 147 5.35 -10.08 -16.56
N GLY A 148 4.37 -9.78 -17.43
CA GLY A 148 4.58 -9.14 -18.73
C GLY A 148 4.95 -10.10 -19.87
N TYR A 149 4.65 -11.40 -19.74
CA TYR A 149 4.96 -12.41 -20.76
C TYR A 149 3.85 -12.61 -21.80
N ASP A 150 2.58 -12.49 -21.39
CA ASP A 150 1.41 -12.84 -22.23
C ASP A 150 0.75 -11.61 -22.90
N ASP A 151 -0.23 -11.86 -23.77
CA ASP A 151 -1.06 -10.84 -24.42
C ASP A 151 -1.77 -9.97 -23.36
N PRO A 152 -1.58 -8.63 -23.36
CA PRO A 152 -2.31 -7.72 -22.47
C PRO A 152 -3.84 -7.84 -22.57
N GLY A 153 -4.36 -8.35 -23.69
CA GLY A 153 -5.78 -8.60 -23.90
C GLY A 153 -6.32 -9.90 -23.31
N ALA A 154 -5.49 -10.79 -22.75
CA ALA A 154 -5.91 -12.09 -22.23
C ALA A 154 -6.89 -11.98 -21.05
N ALA A 155 -6.69 -11.00 -20.15
CA ALA A 155 -7.61 -10.72 -19.03
C ALA A 155 -8.83 -9.86 -19.42
N HIS A 156 -9.03 -9.56 -20.71
CA HIS A 156 -10.21 -8.82 -21.13
C HIS A 156 -11.47 -9.67 -20.97
N TYR A 157 -12.55 -9.09 -20.42
CA TYR A 157 -13.79 -9.80 -20.08
C TYR A 157 -14.40 -10.62 -21.24
N SER A 158 -14.17 -10.22 -22.49
CA SER A 158 -14.69 -10.91 -23.68
C SER A 158 -13.95 -12.21 -24.02
N ARG A 159 -12.74 -12.41 -23.45
CA ARG A 159 -11.89 -13.59 -23.66
C ARG A 159 -11.83 -14.49 -22.43
N MET A 160 -12.35 -14.02 -21.29
CA MET A 160 -12.42 -14.79 -20.06
C MET A 160 -13.41 -15.95 -20.20
N PRO A 161 -13.03 -17.19 -19.79
CA PRO A 161 -13.89 -18.37 -19.94
C PRO A 161 -15.16 -18.33 -19.08
N ASN A 162 -15.11 -17.60 -17.97
CA ASN A 162 -16.18 -17.42 -16.99
C ASN A 162 -17.01 -16.13 -17.22
N GLN A 163 -17.12 -15.67 -18.47
CA GLN A 163 -17.87 -14.46 -18.80
C GLN A 163 -19.35 -14.57 -18.38
N ILE A 164 -19.78 -13.68 -17.48
CA ILE A 164 -21.18 -13.59 -17.07
C ILE A 164 -21.97 -12.90 -18.19
N ARG A 165 -22.89 -13.65 -18.81
CA ARG A 165 -23.64 -13.16 -19.98
C ARG A 165 -24.90 -12.42 -19.61
N LYS A 166 -25.55 -12.83 -18.52
CA LYS A 166 -26.79 -12.23 -18.03
C LYS A 166 -26.46 -11.42 -16.79
N LEU A 167 -26.55 -10.11 -16.91
CA LEU A 167 -26.27 -9.18 -15.83
C LEU A 167 -27.54 -8.37 -15.53
N ASP A 168 -27.80 -8.21 -14.25
CA ASP A 168 -28.78 -7.24 -13.78
C ASP A 168 -28.09 -5.89 -13.69
N PHE A 169 -28.51 -4.95 -14.52
CA PHE A 169 -27.94 -3.61 -14.53
C PHE A 169 -28.63 -2.69 -13.51
N ASN A 170 -29.63 -3.18 -12.77
CA ASN A 170 -30.34 -2.44 -11.72
C ASN A 170 -30.77 -1.05 -12.22
N ASP A 171 -30.24 0.01 -11.62
CA ASP A 171 -30.50 1.43 -11.88
C ASP A 171 -29.47 2.10 -12.80
N THR A 172 -28.62 1.33 -13.48
CA THR A 172 -27.61 1.88 -14.42
C THR A 172 -28.26 2.68 -15.56
N PHE A 173 -29.45 2.26 -16.02
CA PHE A 173 -30.19 2.94 -17.09
C PHE A 173 -31.45 3.59 -16.55
N LEU A 174 -31.70 4.81 -17.00
CA LEU A 174 -32.86 5.62 -16.59
C LEU A 174 -34.15 5.11 -17.27
N ASP A 175 -34.04 4.76 -18.55
CA ASP A 175 -35.13 4.26 -19.37
C ASP A 175 -34.57 3.39 -20.52
N PHE A 176 -35.47 2.84 -21.33
CA PHE A 176 -35.11 1.96 -22.44
C PHE A 176 -34.40 2.69 -23.60
N GLU A 177 -34.61 4.00 -23.77
CA GLU A 177 -33.91 4.80 -24.78
C GLU A 177 -32.47 5.05 -24.38
N HIS A 178 -32.21 5.34 -23.11
CA HIS A 178 -30.86 5.44 -22.53
C HIS A 178 -30.11 4.12 -22.71
N LEU A 179 -30.75 2.97 -22.45
CA LEU A 179 -30.14 1.66 -22.68
C LEU A 179 -29.74 1.46 -24.15
N LYS A 180 -30.60 1.84 -25.11
CA LYS A 180 -30.27 1.77 -26.54
C LYS A 180 -29.10 2.68 -26.91
N ALA A 181 -29.07 3.90 -26.37
CA ALA A 181 -28.02 4.88 -26.64
C ALA A 181 -26.65 4.41 -26.09
N CYS A 182 -26.62 3.65 -25.01
CA CYS A 182 -25.38 3.11 -24.42
C CYS A 182 -24.74 1.98 -25.24
N PHE A 183 -25.50 1.31 -26.11
CA PHE A 183 -25.00 0.21 -26.94
C PHE A 183 -25.25 0.46 -28.43
N PRO A 184 -24.66 1.53 -29.02
CA PRO A 184 -24.92 1.92 -30.42
C PRO A 184 -24.50 0.85 -31.44
N GLN A 185 -23.54 0.01 -31.08
CA GLN A 185 -23.01 -1.08 -31.91
C GLN A 185 -23.81 -2.39 -31.81
N TYR A 186 -24.86 -2.43 -30.98
CA TYR A 186 -25.71 -3.60 -30.80
C TYR A 186 -27.18 -3.28 -31.12
N THR A 187 -27.88 -4.27 -31.67
CA THR A 187 -29.34 -4.17 -31.78
C THR A 187 -29.99 -4.65 -30.49
N VAL A 188 -30.49 -3.72 -29.68
CA VAL A 188 -31.18 -4.00 -28.42
C VAL A 188 -32.62 -4.44 -28.69
N LYS A 189 -32.99 -5.64 -28.21
CA LYS A 189 -34.36 -6.17 -28.26
C LYS A 189 -34.89 -6.43 -26.86
N CYS A 190 -36.08 -5.92 -26.55
CA CYS A 190 -36.78 -6.27 -25.33
C CYS A 190 -37.57 -7.58 -25.53
N ILE A 191 -37.66 -8.41 -24.50
CA ILE A 191 -38.56 -9.58 -24.48
C ILE A 191 -40.04 -9.16 -24.42
N THR A 192 -40.31 -8.00 -23.84
CA THR A 192 -41.66 -7.45 -23.69
C THR A 192 -41.92 -6.38 -24.75
N ASP A 193 -42.97 -6.56 -25.55
CA ASP A 193 -43.35 -5.63 -26.62
C ASP A 193 -44.07 -4.37 -26.10
N ASN A 194 -44.69 -4.44 -24.91
CA ASN A 194 -45.42 -3.33 -24.31
C ASN A 194 -44.46 -2.22 -23.80
N PRO A 195 -44.48 -1.00 -24.36
CA PRO A 195 -43.59 0.08 -23.94
C PRO A 195 -43.78 0.52 -22.48
N ALA A 196 -45.00 0.37 -21.92
CA ALA A 196 -45.28 0.72 -20.53
C ALA A 196 -44.58 -0.20 -19.51
N GLU A 197 -44.18 -1.39 -19.94
CA GLU A 197 -43.46 -2.37 -19.14
C GLU A 197 -41.94 -2.31 -19.38
N GLN A 198 -41.46 -1.46 -20.30
CA GLN A 198 -40.03 -1.26 -20.59
C GLN A 198 -39.41 -0.23 -19.64
N VAL A 199 -39.64 -0.41 -18.35
CA VAL A 199 -39.11 0.43 -17.27
C VAL A 199 -37.94 -0.28 -16.58
N PRO A 200 -37.00 0.45 -15.94
CA PRO A 200 -35.96 -0.18 -15.13
C PRO A 200 -36.55 -0.96 -13.95
N PRO A 201 -35.86 -2.00 -13.43
CA PRO A 201 -34.51 -2.43 -13.78
C PRO A 201 -34.42 -3.34 -15.01
N PHE A 202 -33.31 -3.25 -15.74
CA PHE A 202 -33.08 -4.02 -16.95
C PHE A 202 -32.06 -5.14 -16.77
N LYS A 203 -32.48 -6.39 -17.06
CA LYS A 203 -31.59 -7.55 -17.15
C LYS A 203 -31.14 -7.73 -18.59
N ILE A 204 -29.85 -7.51 -18.86
CA ILE A 204 -29.28 -7.60 -20.19
C ILE A 204 -28.55 -8.93 -20.35
N THR A 205 -28.78 -9.59 -21.49
CA THR A 205 -28.09 -10.80 -21.93
C THR A 205 -27.22 -10.50 -23.15
N PHE A 206 -25.90 -10.62 -22.97
CA PHE A 206 -24.90 -10.43 -24.02
C PHE A 206 -24.76 -11.68 -24.92
N PRO A 207 -24.52 -11.50 -26.23
CA PRO A 207 -24.36 -12.60 -27.17
C PRO A 207 -23.05 -13.38 -26.95
N GLU A 208 -22.98 -14.63 -27.42
CA GLU A 208 -21.75 -15.41 -27.35
C GLU A 208 -20.65 -14.83 -28.23
N THR A 209 -19.48 -14.57 -27.65
CA THR A 209 -18.24 -14.37 -28.40
C THR A 209 -17.71 -15.74 -28.81
N SER A 210 -17.61 -16.00 -30.12
CA SER A 210 -17.09 -17.27 -30.66
C SER A 210 -15.60 -17.43 -30.36
N SER A 211 -15.24 -17.99 -29.20
CA SER A 211 -13.87 -18.40 -28.87
C SER A 211 -13.66 -19.89 -29.18
N SER A 212 -13.58 -20.23 -30.47
CA SER A 212 -12.86 -21.42 -30.98
C SER A 212 -12.98 -21.54 -32.51
N SER A 213 -11.95 -21.09 -33.23
CA SER A 213 -11.32 -21.86 -34.31
C SER A 213 -10.33 -20.99 -35.08
N SER A 214 -9.07 -21.44 -35.06
CA SER A 214 -8.03 -21.07 -35.99
C SER A 214 -8.42 -21.53 -37.40
N LYS A 215 -9.34 -20.84 -38.06
CA LYS A 215 -9.60 -20.99 -39.50
C LYS A 215 -9.85 -19.62 -40.11
N LYS A 216 -8.85 -19.18 -40.88
CA LYS A 216 -8.89 -18.14 -41.93
C LYS A 216 -10.33 -17.91 -42.42
N ARG A 217 -10.98 -16.82 -42.00
CA ARG A 217 -12.25 -16.37 -42.61
C ARG A 217 -11.98 -15.18 -43.52
N LYS A 218 -12.29 -15.38 -44.80
CA LYS A 218 -12.34 -14.38 -45.85
C LYS A 218 -13.34 -13.28 -45.46
N HIS A 219 -13.00 -12.07 -45.89
CA HIS A 219 -13.79 -10.84 -45.86
C HIS A 219 -15.25 -11.06 -46.30
N GLY A 220 -16.20 -10.68 -45.45
CA GLY A 220 -17.64 -10.70 -45.71
C GLY A 220 -18.43 -10.24 -44.48
N GLU A 221 -19.15 -9.12 -44.64
CA GLU A 221 -20.15 -8.46 -43.79
C GLU A 221 -20.36 -9.00 -42.35
N GLU A 222 -20.01 -8.19 -41.34
CA GLU A 222 -20.39 -8.43 -39.94
C GLU A 222 -21.88 -8.11 -39.74
N GLU A 223 -22.72 -9.14 -39.53
CA GLU A 223 -24.09 -8.93 -39.04
C GLU A 223 -24.07 -8.25 -37.65
N PRO A 224 -24.99 -7.31 -37.37
CA PRO A 224 -25.04 -6.61 -36.09
C PRO A 224 -25.38 -7.59 -34.96
N ARG A 225 -24.53 -7.59 -33.92
CA ARG A 225 -24.71 -8.43 -32.74
C ARG A 225 -25.98 -7.99 -31.98
N LYS A 226 -26.81 -8.96 -31.58
CA LYS A 226 -28.10 -8.70 -30.92
C LYS A 226 -27.95 -8.77 -29.40
N LEU A 227 -28.42 -7.74 -28.69
CA LEU A 227 -28.55 -7.74 -27.23
C LEU A 227 -30.00 -8.04 -26.87
N ILE A 228 -30.22 -9.02 -25.98
CA ILE A 228 -31.55 -9.35 -25.48
C ILE A 228 -31.68 -8.79 -24.08
N THR A 229 -32.67 -7.94 -23.86
CA THR A 229 -32.96 -7.35 -22.55
C THR A 229 -34.36 -7.75 -22.09
N LYS A 230 -34.50 -7.95 -20.79
CA LYS A 230 -35.78 -8.19 -20.13
C LYS A 230 -35.95 -7.13 -19.05
N SER A 231 -37.02 -6.35 -19.15
CA SER A 231 -37.52 -5.56 -18.02
C SER A 231 -38.05 -6.50 -16.94
N CYS A 232 -37.71 -6.21 -15.68
CA CYS A 232 -37.97 -7.12 -14.59
C CYS A 232 -39.39 -7.01 -14.04
#